data_AF-A0A958LDL3-F1
#
_entry.id   AF-A0A958LDL3-F1
#
_cell.length_a   1.000
_cell.length_b   1.000
_cell.length_c   1.000
_cell.angle_alpha   90.00
_cell.angle_beta   90.00
_cell.angle_gamma   90.00
#
_symmetry.space_group_name_H-M   'P 1'
#
loop_
_entity.id
_entity.type
_entity.pdbx_description
1 polymer ?
#
loop_
_entity_poly.entity_id
_entity_poly.type
_entity_poly.pdbx_seq_one_letter_code
_entity_poly.pdbx_strand_id
1 'polypeptide(L)'
;MHHPTADLSANHATGDEREIIRLGIFLIVLQAADGWLTAIGISLHGLEMEGNGLIRAFMLDVGAAPAIITAKLFAIGAVVALVFLARRVAWLRDALGVMSCVYLFSAIIPWTYLLASS
;
A
#
# COMPACT_ATOMS: atom_id res chain seq x y z
N MET A 1 -7.95 -11.57 -44.90
CA MET A 1 -6.73 -10.93 -44.34
C MET A 1 -6.99 -10.61 -42.88
N HIS A 2 -6.53 -11.47 -41.98
CA HIS A 2 -6.53 -11.21 -40.54
C HIS A 2 -5.37 -10.23 -40.29
N HIS A 3 -5.63 -9.02 -39.80
CA HIS A 3 -4.58 -8.02 -39.51
C HIS A 3 -3.84 -8.43 -38.22
N PRO A 4 -2.58 -8.89 -38.29
CA PRO A 4 -1.83 -9.38 -37.12
C PRO A 4 -1.46 -8.26 -36.13
N THR A 5 -1.58 -6.99 -36.53
CA THR A 5 -1.25 -5.82 -35.71
C THR A 5 -2.28 -5.55 -34.61
N ALA A 6 -3.56 -5.85 -34.84
CA ALA A 6 -4.61 -5.64 -33.85
C ALA A 6 -4.47 -6.62 -32.67
N ASP A 7 -4.14 -7.88 -32.97
CA ASP A 7 -3.99 -8.96 -31.98
C ASP A 7 -2.78 -8.72 -31.05
N LEU A 8 -1.65 -8.26 -31.59
CA LEU A 8 -0.49 -7.86 -30.80
C LEU A 8 -0.82 -6.70 -29.84
N SER A 9 -1.50 -5.65 -30.31
CA SER A 9 -1.85 -4.51 -29.45
C SER A 9 -2.81 -4.87 -28.31
N ALA A 10 -3.76 -5.77 -28.57
CA ALA A 10 -4.71 -6.24 -27.56
C ALA A 10 -4.05 -7.14 -26.51
N ASN A 11 -3.10 -7.99 -26.91
CA ASN A 11 -2.35 -8.85 -25.99
C ASN A 11 -1.42 -8.04 -25.07
N HIS A 12 -0.79 -6.96 -25.56
CA HIS A 12 0.01 -6.08 -24.70
C HIS A 12 -0.85 -5.31 -23.69
N ALA A 13 -1.99 -4.76 -24.11
CA ALA A 13 -2.89 -4.01 -23.22
C ALA A 13 -3.47 -4.88 -22.09
N THR A 14 -3.83 -6.12 -22.40
CA THR A 14 -4.37 -7.07 -21.40
C THR A 14 -3.30 -7.58 -20.43
N GLY A 15 -2.03 -7.67 -20.87
CA GLY A 15 -0.88 -7.98 -20.01
C GLY A 15 -0.64 -6.91 -18.95
N ASP A 16 -0.63 -5.63 -19.37
CA ASP A 16 -0.41 -4.48 -18.48
C ASP A 16 -1.53 -4.32 -17.44
N GLU A 17 -2.80 -4.51 -17.84
CA GLU A 17 -3.92 -4.42 -16.92
C GLU A 17 -3.87 -5.50 -15.82
N ARG A 18 -3.52 -6.74 -16.18
CA ARG A 18 -3.34 -7.84 -15.21
C ARG A 18 -2.19 -7.57 -14.24
N GLU A 19 -1.14 -6.88 -14.68
CA GLU A 19 -0.02 -6.51 -13.81
C GLU A 19 -0.41 -5.41 -12.83
N ILE A 20 -1.09 -4.36 -13.29
CA ILE A 20 -1.60 -3.27 -12.43
C ILE A 20 -2.54 -3.84 -11.34
N ILE A 21 -3.45 -4.76 -11.71
CA ILE A 21 -4.35 -5.40 -10.74
C ILE A 21 -3.56 -6.23 -9.72
N ARG A 22 -2.56 -7.00 -10.15
CA ARG A 22 -1.71 -7.79 -9.25
C ARG A 22 -0.96 -6.90 -8.26
N LEU A 23 -0.38 -5.79 -8.73
CA LEU A 23 0.30 -4.80 -7.89
C LEU A 23 -0.67 -4.15 -6.90
N GLY A 24 -1.88 -3.82 -7.33
CA GLY A 24 -2.93 -3.28 -6.45
C GLY A 24 -3.33 -4.25 -5.34
N ILE A 25 -3.56 -5.52 -5.67
CA ILE A 25 -3.86 -6.57 -4.67
C ILE A 25 -2.69 -6.75 -3.70
N PHE A 26 -1.47 -6.80 -4.21
CA PHE A 26 -0.27 -6.92 -3.39
C PHE A 26 -0.14 -5.77 -2.40
N LEU A 27 -0.35 -4.53 -2.85
CA LEU A 27 -0.35 -3.34 -1.99
C LEU A 27 -1.44 -3.37 -0.91
N ILE A 28 -2.63 -3.87 -1.23
CA ILE A 28 -3.72 -4.02 -0.25
C ILE A 28 -3.32 -5.01 0.86
N VAL A 29 -2.75 -6.16 0.49
CA VAL A 29 -2.24 -7.14 1.47
C VAL A 29 -1.14 -6.53 2.32
N LEU A 30 -0.24 -5.76 1.68
CA LEU A 30 0.84 -5.07 2.38
C LEU A 30 0.30 -4.08 3.43
N GLN A 31 -0.74 -3.32 3.09
CA GLN A 31 -1.39 -2.39 4.01
C GLN A 31 -2.07 -3.10 5.19
N ALA A 32 -2.67 -4.27 4.96
CA ALA A 32 -3.26 -5.08 6.03
C ALA A 32 -2.17 -5.61 6.99
N ALA A 33 -1.07 -6.14 6.46
CA ALA A 33 0.06 -6.61 7.26
C ALA A 33 0.71 -5.47 8.06
N ASP A 34 0.91 -4.32 7.44
CA ASP A 34 1.43 -3.11 8.09
C ASP A 34 0.52 -2.63 9.23
N GLY A 35 -0.80 -2.65 9.03
CA GLY A 35 -1.76 -2.34 10.10
C GLY A 35 -1.74 -3.32 11.27
N TRP A 36 -1.56 -4.61 10.98
CA TRP A 36 -1.40 -5.63 12.01
C TRP A 36 -0.13 -5.43 12.83
N LEU A 37 1.00 -5.19 12.16
CA LEU A 37 2.30 -4.89 12.79
C LEU A 37 2.21 -3.63 13.66
N THR A 38 1.59 -2.57 13.15
CA THR A 38 1.38 -1.31 13.88
C THR A 38 0.51 -1.54 15.13
N ALA A 39 -0.56 -2.32 15.02
CA ALA A 39 -1.43 -2.64 16.15
C ALA A 39 -0.71 -3.44 17.24
N ILE A 40 0.07 -4.45 16.87
CA ILE A 40 0.90 -5.21 17.81
C ILE A 40 1.94 -4.29 18.45
N GLY A 41 2.64 -3.51 17.65
CA GLY A 41 3.67 -2.57 18.09
C GLY A 41 3.17 -1.57 19.14
N ILE A 42 2.02 -0.96 18.88
CA ILE A 42 1.37 -0.05 19.83
C ILE A 42 0.90 -0.79 21.08
N SER A 43 0.40 -2.02 20.95
CA SER A 43 -0.04 -2.80 22.10
C SER A 43 1.12 -3.21 23.03
N LEU A 44 2.32 -3.39 22.48
CA LEU A 44 3.53 -3.78 23.23
C LEU A 44 4.32 -2.58 23.77
N HIS A 45 4.48 -1.52 22.97
CA HIS A 45 5.38 -0.40 23.28
C HIS A 45 4.65 0.93 23.54
N GLY A 46 3.33 0.96 23.39
CA GLY A 46 2.53 2.17 23.54
C GLY A 46 2.52 3.07 22.30
N LEU A 47 1.73 4.14 22.39
CA LEU A 47 1.48 5.09 21.30
C LEU A 47 2.71 5.92 20.91
N GLU A 48 3.71 6.04 21.79
CA GLU A 48 4.92 6.83 21.53
C GLU A 48 5.82 6.22 20.47
N MET A 49 5.66 4.92 20.23
CA MET A 49 6.41 4.16 19.24
C MET A 49 5.93 4.41 17.81
N GLU A 50 4.77 5.06 17.63
CA GLU A 50 4.36 5.55 16.32
C GLU A 50 5.22 6.75 15.90
N GLY A 51 6.09 6.53 14.91
CA GLY A 51 6.95 7.54 14.33
C GLY A 51 6.20 8.58 13.50
N ASN A 52 4.97 8.27 13.06
CA ASN A 52 4.14 9.23 12.34
C ASN A 52 3.35 10.10 13.31
N GLY A 53 3.85 11.32 13.56
CA GLY A 53 3.23 12.28 14.48
C GLY A 53 1.76 12.61 14.18
N LEU A 54 1.34 12.57 12.91
CA LEU A 54 -0.05 12.80 12.51
C LEU A 54 -0.95 11.64 12.92
N ILE A 55 -0.52 10.41 12.65
CA ILE A 55 -1.25 9.20 13.05
C ILE A 55 -1.26 9.08 14.58
N ARG A 56 -0.15 9.38 15.24
CA ARG A 56 -0.08 9.40 16.70
C ARG A 56 -1.06 10.39 17.32
N ALA A 57 -1.12 11.62 16.82
CA ALA A 57 -2.10 12.62 17.28
C ALA A 57 -3.54 12.12 17.07
N PHE A 58 -3.81 11.53 15.91
CA PHE A 58 -5.12 10.97 15.61
C PHE A 58 -5.49 9.77 16.51
N MET A 59 -4.51 8.94 16.87
CA MET A 59 -4.70 7.85 17.83
C MET A 59 -4.94 8.35 19.24
N LEU A 60 -4.36 9.49 19.64
CA LEU A 60 -4.62 10.12 20.93
C LEU A 60 -6.04 10.68 21.02
N ASP A 61 -6.55 11.22 19.92
CA ASP A 61 -7.88 11.85 19.88
C ASP A 61 -9.02 10.83 19.74
N VAL A 62 -8.84 9.80 18.90
CA VAL A 62 -9.93 8.87 18.52
C VAL A 62 -9.71 7.45 19.05
N GLY A 63 -8.50 7.14 19.51
CA GLY A 63 -8.08 5.81 19.94
C GLY A 63 -7.27 5.06 18.87
N ALA A 64 -6.41 4.14 19.31
CA ALA A 64 -5.48 3.42 18.44
C ALA A 64 -6.18 2.61 17.33
N ALA A 65 -7.15 1.76 17.71
CA ALA A 65 -7.85 0.89 16.77
C ALA A 65 -8.61 1.65 15.65
N PRO A 66 -9.48 2.64 15.94
CA PRO A 66 -10.17 3.39 14.90
C PRO A 66 -9.20 4.22 14.04
N ALA A 67 -8.16 4.81 14.63
CA ALA A 67 -7.16 5.56 13.87
C ALA A 67 -6.39 4.68 12.87
N ILE A 68 -5.99 3.46 13.27
CA ILE A 68 -5.36 2.50 12.36
C ILE A 68 -6.33 2.13 11.24
N ILE A 69 -7.57 1.75 11.57
CA ILE A 69 -8.57 1.34 10.57
C ILE A 69 -8.80 2.47 9.54
N THR A 70 -9.00 3.71 9.99
CA THR A 70 -9.20 4.85 9.10
C THR A 70 -7.98 5.11 8.22
N ALA A 71 -6.76 5.07 8.79
CA ALA A 71 -5.54 5.25 8.02
C ALA A 71 -5.37 4.16 6.94
N LYS A 72 -5.67 2.90 7.27
CA LYS A 72 -5.58 1.80 6.30
C LYS A 72 -6.67 1.86 5.23
N LEU A 73 -7.90 2.20 5.59
CA LEU A 73 -8.97 2.40 4.61
C LEU A 73 -8.64 3.55 3.64
N PHE A 74 -8.08 4.64 4.16
CA PHE A 74 -7.62 5.75 3.33
C PHE A 74 -6.51 5.30 2.36
N ALA A 75 -5.52 4.56 2.86
CA ALA A 75 -4.43 4.03 2.04
C ALA A 75 -4.93 3.04 0.97
N ILE A 76 -5.85 2.13 1.31
CA ILE A 76 -6.49 1.21 0.35
C ILE A 76 -7.26 2.02 -0.70
N GLY A 77 -8.02 3.04 -0.30
CA GLY A 77 -8.71 3.94 -1.21
C GLY A 77 -7.76 4.66 -2.17
N ALA A 78 -6.61 5.12 -1.67
CA ALA A 78 -5.57 5.74 -2.50
C ALA A 78 -4.97 4.74 -3.51
N VAL A 79 -4.71 3.50 -3.10
CA VAL A 79 -4.23 2.43 -4.01
C VAL A 79 -5.27 2.14 -5.09
N VAL A 80 -6.55 2.02 -4.74
CA VAL A 80 -7.64 1.82 -5.72
C VAL A 80 -7.72 2.98 -6.70
N ALA A 81 -7.68 4.22 -6.20
CA ALA A 81 -7.70 5.42 -7.05
C ALA A 81 -6.50 5.46 -8.00
N LEU A 82 -5.30 5.11 -7.50
CA LEU A 82 -4.09 5.03 -8.30
C LEU A 82 -4.16 3.92 -9.35
N VAL A 83 -4.73 2.75 -9.04
CA VAL A 83 -4.98 1.67 -10.02
C VAL A 83 -5.89 2.17 -11.14
N PHE A 84 -6.95 2.88 -10.82
CA PHE A 84 -7.85 3.48 -11.83
C PHE A 84 -7.14 4.54 -12.68
N LEU A 85 -6.29 5.38 -12.06
CA LEU A 85 -5.58 6.46 -12.76
C LEU A 85 -4.39 5.95 -13.58
N ALA A 86 -3.73 4.86 -13.14
CA ALA A 86 -2.64 4.21 -13.86
C ALA A 86 -3.10 3.62 -15.21
N ARG A 87 -4.39 3.28 -15.34
CA ARG A 87 -4.99 2.91 -16.64
C ARG A 87 -5.02 4.06 -17.65
N ARG A 88 -4.89 5.32 -17.19
CA ARG A 88 -4.90 6.53 -18.02
C ARG A 88 -3.51 7.11 -18.23
N VAL A 89 -2.57 6.87 -17.33
CA VAL A 89 -1.25 7.53 -17.30
C VAL A 89 -0.14 6.48 -17.06
N ALA A 90 0.67 6.23 -18.09
CA ALA A 90 1.69 5.18 -18.07
C ALA A 90 2.77 5.37 -16.98
N TRP A 91 3.22 6.60 -16.72
CA TRP A 91 4.19 6.91 -15.65
C TRP A 91 3.66 6.53 -14.25
N LEU A 92 2.35 6.58 -14.04
CA LEU A 92 1.78 6.33 -12.71
C LEU A 92 1.98 4.88 -12.25
N ARG A 93 2.19 3.95 -13.19
CA ARG A 93 2.58 2.57 -12.90
C ARG A 93 3.96 2.49 -12.25
N ASP A 94 4.93 3.26 -12.74
CA ASP A 94 6.27 3.34 -12.15
C ASP A 94 6.23 3.99 -10.77
N ALA A 95 5.42 5.05 -10.61
CA ALA A 95 5.20 5.70 -9.32
C ALA A 95 4.60 4.74 -8.28
N LEU A 96 3.65 3.88 -8.68
CA LEU A 96 3.09 2.83 -7.82
C LEU A 96 4.15 1.82 -7.37
N GLY A 97 5.05 1.41 -8.28
CA GLY A 97 6.17 0.53 -7.95
C GLY A 97 7.13 1.17 -6.94
N VAL A 98 7.51 2.43 -7.18
CA VAL A 98 8.39 3.19 -6.27
C VAL A 98 7.74 3.37 -4.90
N MET A 99 6.46 3.72 -4.85
CA MET A 99 5.72 3.84 -3.59
C MET A 99 5.68 2.51 -2.83
N SER A 100 5.49 1.39 -3.54
CA SER A 100 5.53 0.05 -2.95
C SER A 100 6.90 -0.26 -2.32
N CYS A 101 7.99 0.04 -3.04
CA CYS A 101 9.34 -0.15 -2.54
C CYS A 101 9.62 0.74 -1.32
N VAL A 102 9.35 2.05 -1.41
CA VAL A 102 9.55 2.99 -0.31
C VAL A 102 8.78 2.51 0.92
N TYR A 103 7.54 2.07 0.77
CA TYR A 103 6.71 1.60 1.88
C TYR A 103 7.27 0.31 2.52
N LEU A 104 7.78 -0.62 1.72
CA LEU A 104 8.47 -1.82 2.21
C LEU A 104 9.68 -1.49 3.08
N PHE A 105 10.51 -0.53 2.64
CA PHE A 105 11.73 -0.15 3.37
C PHE A 105 11.44 0.74 4.58
N SER A 106 10.44 1.62 4.50
CA SER A 106 10.17 2.60 5.57
C SER A 106 9.22 2.10 6.64
N ALA A 107 8.28 1.22 6.30
CA ALA A 107 7.28 0.74 7.24
C ALA A 107 7.59 -0.70 7.69
N ILE A 108 7.78 -1.63 6.75
CA ILE A 108 7.90 -3.05 7.13
C ILE A 108 9.22 -3.36 7.83
N ILE A 109 10.36 -2.91 7.29
CA ILE A 109 11.67 -3.25 7.85
C ILE A 109 11.87 -2.73 9.28
N PRO A 110 11.51 -1.46 9.61
CA PRO A 110 11.65 -0.97 10.97
C PRO A 110 10.75 -1.74 11.94
N TRP A 111 9.50 -2.01 11.58
CA TRP A 111 8.57 -2.75 12.43
C TRP A 111 9.00 -4.20 12.67
N THR A 112 9.52 -4.90 11.65
CA THR A 112 10.01 -6.27 11.81
C THR A 112 11.28 -6.34 12.64
N TYR A 113 12.20 -5.39 12.49
CA TYR A 113 13.40 -5.29 13.32
C TYR A 113 13.04 -5.05 14.78
N LEU A 114 12.09 -4.14 15.03
CA LEU A 114 11.69 -3.76 16.37
C LEU A 114 10.96 -4.90 17.11
N LEU A 115 10.06 -5.61 16.42
CA LEU A 115 9.38 -6.81 16.94
C LEU A 115 10.31 -8.02 17.10
N ALA A 116 11.38 -8.12 16.31
CA ALA A 116 12.40 -9.15 16.50
C ALA A 116 13.36 -8.83 17.67
N SER A 117 13.43 -7.55 18.08
CA SER A 117 14.27 -7.08 19.19
C SER A 117 13.58 -7.07 20.55
N SER A 118 12.27 -7.34 20.60
CA SER A 118 11.44 -7.48 21.80
C SER A 118 11.27 -8.94 22.22
#